data_AF-A0A366C403-F1
#
_entry.id   AF-A0A366C403-F1
#
_cell.length_a   1.000
_cell.length_b   1.000
_cell.length_c   1.000
_cell.angle_alpha   90.00
_cell.angle_beta   90.00
_cell.angle_gamma   90.00
#
_symmetry.space_group_name_H-M   'P 1'
#
loop_
_entity.id
_entity.type
_entity.pdbx_description
1 polymer ?
#
loop_
_entity_poly.entity_id
_entity_poly.type
_entity_poly.pdbx_seq_one_letter_code
_entity_poly.pdbx_strand_id
1 'polypeptide(L)'
;MAKRKAVGFLMTEKGFSARRACRIAGLARSVQKYWPKPKTDVALVARMKAPADENRRYGYLRLPAMLRREGLIPNTKRTDRLSTAEGLQVPKNKRRKLPRRDRVAPQVPKRPMQRWPME
;
A
#
# COMPACT_ATOMS: atom_id res chain seq x y z
N MET A 1 -22.74 7.48 -13.19
CA MET A 1 -22.40 8.41 -14.29
C MET A 1 -23.63 8.94 -15.01
N ALA A 2 -24.54 8.07 -15.50
CA ALA A 2 -25.73 8.46 -16.27
C ALA A 2 -26.62 9.52 -15.58
N LYS A 3 -26.92 9.36 -14.29
CA LYS A 3 -27.75 10.33 -13.54
C LYS A 3 -27.14 11.73 -13.45
N ARG A 4 -25.81 11.86 -13.27
CA ARG A 4 -25.15 13.18 -13.26
C ARG A 4 -25.20 13.87 -14.62
N LYS A 5 -25.03 13.10 -15.71
CA LYS A 5 -25.17 13.61 -17.08
C LYS A 5 -26.60 14.09 -17.35
N ALA A 6 -27.60 13.32 -16.91
CA ALA A 6 -29.01 13.71 -17.02
C ALA A 6 -29.32 14.99 -16.25
N VAL A 7 -28.79 15.16 -15.03
CA VAL A 7 -28.92 16.42 -14.27
C VAL A 7 -28.26 17.58 -15.01
N GLY A 8 -27.06 17.37 -15.57
CA GLY A 8 -26.38 18.37 -16.41
C GLY A 8 -27.23 18.81 -17.60
N PHE A 9 -27.75 17.84 -18.36
CA PHE A 9 -28.64 18.08 -19.50
C PHE A 9 -29.91 18.85 -19.10
N LEU A 10 -30.57 18.48 -18.01
CA LEU A 10 -31.77 19.17 -17.52
C LEU A 10 -31.47 20.62 -17.08
N MET A 11 -30.26 20.90 -16.63
CA MET A 11 -29.85 22.26 -16.26
C MET A 11 -29.49 23.10 -17.49
N THR A 12 -28.75 22.55 -18.45
CA THR A 12 -28.27 23.29 -19.63
C THR A 12 -29.34 23.43 -20.72
N GLU A 13 -30.03 22.35 -21.07
CA GLU A 13 -30.96 22.30 -22.21
C GLU A 13 -32.40 22.69 -21.84
N LYS A 14 -32.76 22.52 -20.56
CA LYS A 14 -34.13 22.78 -20.08
C LYS A 14 -34.20 23.94 -19.09
N GLY A 15 -33.08 24.59 -18.76
CA GLY A 15 -33.03 25.74 -17.86
C GLY A 15 -33.49 25.45 -16.43
N PHE A 16 -33.55 24.18 -16.01
CA PHE A 16 -34.03 23.85 -14.68
C PHE A 16 -32.97 24.18 -13.61
N SER A 17 -33.45 24.66 -12.46
CA SER A 17 -32.59 24.81 -11.29
C SER A 17 -32.01 23.46 -10.88
N ALA A 18 -30.78 23.46 -10.35
CA ALA A 18 -30.11 22.24 -9.88
C ALA A 18 -30.98 21.41 -8.93
N ARG A 19 -31.82 22.06 -8.12
CA ARG A 19 -32.77 21.40 -7.21
C ARG A 19 -33.84 20.62 -7.99
N ARG A 20 -34.45 21.23 -9.00
CA ARG A 20 -35.49 20.61 -9.84
C ARG A 20 -34.91 19.48 -10.69
N ALA A 21 -33.77 19.72 -11.34
CA ALA A 21 -33.07 18.72 -12.14
C ALA A 21 -32.65 17.49 -11.32
N CYS A 22 -32.09 17.68 -10.11
CA CYS A 22 -31.73 16.58 -9.20
C CYS A 22 -32.94 15.78 -8.74
N ARG A 23 -34.08 16.44 -8.45
CA ARG A 23 -35.32 15.78 -8.04
C ARG A 23 -35.88 14.89 -9.17
N ILE A 24 -35.91 15.42 -10.40
CA ILE A 24 -36.37 14.67 -11.58
C ILE A 24 -35.47 13.46 -11.86
N ALA A 25 -34.15 13.65 -11.80
CA ALA A 25 -33.19 12.57 -12.07
C ALA A 25 -33.02 11.57 -10.90
N GLY A 26 -33.69 11.78 -9.76
CA GLY A 26 -33.54 10.95 -8.56
C GLY A 26 -32.11 10.91 -8.02
N LEU A 27 -31.40 12.06 -8.05
CA LEU A 27 -30.02 12.20 -7.58
C LEU A 27 -29.96 13.16 -6.39
N ALA A 28 -29.24 12.79 -5.33
CA ALA A 28 -28.97 13.70 -4.23
C ALA A 28 -28.09 14.88 -4.69
N ARG A 29 -28.44 16.10 -4.27
CA ARG A 29 -27.69 17.32 -4.62
C ARG A 29 -26.23 17.29 -4.18
N SER A 30 -25.92 16.64 -3.05
CA SER A 30 -24.55 16.43 -2.57
C SER A 30 -23.71 15.64 -3.58
N VAL A 31 -24.32 14.61 -4.18
CA VAL A 31 -23.68 13.81 -5.22
C VAL A 31 -23.50 14.61 -6.49
N GLN A 32 -24.41 15.51 -6.88
CA GLN A 32 -24.20 16.39 -8.03
C GLN A 32 -23.06 17.40 -7.79
N LYS A 33 -22.98 17.96 -6.58
CA LYS A 33 -21.96 18.96 -6.20
C LYS A 33 -20.58 18.35 -5.94
N TYR A 34 -20.52 17.06 -5.62
CA TYR A 34 -19.26 16.40 -5.28
C TYR A 34 -18.31 16.35 -6.49
N TRP A 35 -17.21 17.09 -6.40
CA TRP A 35 -16.08 16.98 -7.30
C TRP A 35 -14.94 16.23 -6.59
N PRO A 36 -14.44 15.12 -7.14
CA PRO A 36 -13.28 14.46 -6.58
C PRO A 36 -12.10 15.43 -6.68
N LYS A 37 -11.51 15.82 -5.54
CA LYS A 37 -10.27 16.58 -5.53
C LYS A 37 -9.14 15.63 -5.91
N PRO A 38 -8.39 15.86 -7.02
CA PRO A 38 -7.19 15.10 -7.29
C PRO A 38 -6.23 15.32 -6.13
N LYS A 39 -5.74 14.23 -5.54
CA LYS A 39 -4.70 14.31 -4.52
C LYS A 39 -3.38 14.51 -5.24
N THR A 40 -2.78 15.69 -5.11
CA THR A 40 -1.43 15.93 -5.60
C THR A 40 -0.46 15.21 -4.66
N ASP A 41 -0.20 13.93 -4.94
CA ASP A 41 0.76 13.11 -4.20
C ASP A 41 2.19 13.27 -4.75
N VAL A 42 2.39 14.10 -5.78
CA VAL A 42 3.67 14.26 -6.50
C VAL A 42 4.83 14.64 -5.58
N ALA A 43 4.65 15.65 -4.74
CA ALA A 43 5.70 16.10 -3.80
C ALA A 43 6.04 15.03 -2.76
N LEU A 44 5.02 14.30 -2.28
CA LEU A 44 5.20 13.23 -1.31
C LEU A 44 5.91 12.04 -1.92
N VAL A 45 5.55 11.66 -3.15
CA VAL A 45 6.20 10.59 -3.91
C VAL A 45 7.66 10.97 -4.21
N ALA A 46 7.93 12.20 -4.64
CA ALA A 46 9.31 12.67 -4.87
C ALA A 46 10.15 12.58 -3.59
N ARG A 47 9.58 13.01 -2.45
CA ARG A 47 10.26 12.90 -1.16
C ARG A 47 10.48 11.43 -0.73
N MET A 48 9.55 10.54 -1.05
CA MET A 48 9.69 9.09 -0.78
C MET A 48 10.76 8.43 -1.64
N LYS A 49 10.96 8.89 -2.88
CA LYS A 49 11.98 8.32 -3.78
C LYS A 49 13.41 8.62 -3.32
N ALA A 50 13.69 9.83 -2.85
CA ALA A 50 15.02 10.24 -2.40
C ALA A 50 15.70 9.25 -1.40
N PRO A 51 15.09 8.87 -0.25
CA PRO A 51 15.68 7.89 0.67
C PRO A 51 15.60 6.44 0.14
N ALA A 52 14.67 6.13 -0.77
CA ALA A 52 14.57 4.81 -1.37
C ALA A 52 15.72 4.56 -2.36
N ASP A 53 16.16 5.60 -3.07
CA ASP A 53 17.32 5.57 -3.96
C ASP A 53 18.64 5.47 -3.18
N GLU A 54 18.76 6.16 -2.04
CA GLU A 54 19.93 6.07 -1.16
C GLU A 54 20.11 4.65 -0.60
N ASN A 55 19.03 4.01 -0.16
CA ASN A 55 19.08 2.64 0.32
C ASN A 55 17.83 1.86 -0.04
N ARG A 56 18.00 0.86 -0.91
CA ARG A 56 16.93 -0.04 -1.36
C ARG A 56 16.21 -0.77 -0.21
N ARG A 57 16.83 -0.93 0.97
CA ARG A 57 16.18 -1.53 2.15
C ARG A 57 15.30 -0.54 2.93
N TYR A 58 15.41 0.76 2.67
CA TYR A 58 14.55 1.75 3.30
C TYR A 58 13.13 1.55 2.83
N GLY A 59 12.88 1.63 1.51
CA GLY A 59 11.62 1.25 0.85
C GLY A 59 10.36 1.47 1.70
N TYR A 60 9.36 0.60 1.60
CA TYR A 60 8.16 0.73 2.43
C TYR A 60 8.40 0.53 3.95
N LEU A 61 9.53 -0.05 4.38
CA LEU A 61 9.73 -0.45 5.78
C LEU A 61 10.16 0.73 6.67
N ARG A 62 11.07 1.59 6.19
CA ARG A 62 11.55 2.77 6.93
C ARG A 62 10.91 4.08 6.49
N LEU A 63 10.32 4.15 5.29
CA LEU A 63 9.65 5.37 4.80
C LEU A 63 8.60 5.93 5.78
N PRO A 64 7.71 5.14 6.39
CA PRO A 64 6.72 5.70 7.31
C PRO A 64 7.34 6.37 8.55
N ALA A 65 8.44 5.83 9.07
CA ALA A 65 9.12 6.41 10.22
C ALA A 65 9.84 7.72 9.87
N MET A 66 10.52 7.77 8.71
CA MET A 66 11.19 8.99 8.22
C MET A 66 10.18 10.11 7.94
N LEU A 67 9.10 9.79 7.23
CA LEU A 67 8.08 10.76 6.87
C LEU A 67 7.27 11.27 8.07
N ARG A 68 7.15 10.47 9.14
CA ARG A 68 6.60 10.92 10.42
C ARG A 68 7.52 11.91 11.14
N ARG A 69 8.83 11.69 11.12
CA ARG A 69 9.80 12.63 11.70
C ARG A 69 9.78 13.98 10.99
N GLU A 70 9.53 13.98 9.70
CA GLU A 70 9.39 15.18 8.88
C GLU A 70 8.00 15.83 8.98
N GLY A 71 7.06 15.24 9.73
CA GLY A 71 5.68 15.75 9.86
C GLY A 71 4.84 15.64 8.58
N LEU A 72 5.32 14.93 7.55
CA LEU A 72 4.71 14.88 6.23
C LEU A 72 3.50 13.94 6.15
N ILE A 73 3.34 13.02 7.11
CA ILE A 73 2.30 12.00 7.03
C ILE A 73 1.59 11.76 8.37
N PRO A 74 0.27 12.04 8.46
CA PRO A 74 -0.56 11.67 9.60
C PRO A 74 -1.03 10.20 9.57
N ASN A 75 -0.96 9.52 8.41
CA ASN A 75 -1.51 8.16 8.24
C ASN A 75 -0.57 7.21 7.48
N THR A 76 -0.06 6.18 8.17
CA THR A 76 0.80 5.11 7.62
C THR A 76 0.19 4.41 6.40
N LYS A 77 -1.13 4.19 6.40
CA LYS A 77 -1.82 3.50 5.29
C LYS A 77 -1.68 4.25 3.98
N ARG A 78 -1.48 5.59 4.03
CA ARG A 78 -1.25 6.40 2.82
C ARG A 78 0.14 6.13 2.25
N THR A 79 1.16 6.07 3.10
CA THR A 79 2.53 5.73 2.72
C THR A 79 2.61 4.34 2.11
N ASP A 80 1.94 3.36 2.69
CA ASP A 80 1.96 1.98 2.22
C ASP A 80 1.34 1.85 0.82
N ARG A 81 0.22 2.55 0.58
CA ARG A 81 -0.45 2.60 -0.73
C ARG A 81 0.42 3.25 -1.79
N LEU A 82 1.02 4.41 -1.48
CA LEU A 82 1.90 5.12 -2.40
C LEU A 82 3.18 4.33 -2.69
N SER A 83 3.78 3.71 -1.66
CA SER A 83 4.96 2.86 -1.83
C SER A 83 4.67 1.65 -2.71
N THR A 84 3.47 1.07 -2.60
CA THR A 84 3.04 -0.05 -3.44
C THR A 84 2.76 0.40 -4.87
N ALA A 85 2.11 1.55 -5.07
CA ALA A 85 1.84 2.12 -6.39
C ALA A 85 3.14 2.49 -7.13
N GLU A 86 4.15 2.99 -6.42
CA GLU A 86 5.46 3.37 -6.97
C GLU A 86 6.46 2.21 -7.03
N GLY A 87 6.09 0.99 -6.61
CA GLY A 87 6.96 -0.17 -6.66
C GLY A 87 8.13 -0.17 -5.67
N LEU A 88 8.09 0.65 -4.62
CA LEU A 88 9.13 0.81 -3.59
C LEU A 88 9.16 -0.34 -2.57
N GLN A 89 8.61 -1.51 -2.92
CA GLN A 89 8.58 -2.66 -2.04
C GLN A 89 9.95 -3.34 -1.98
N VAL A 90 10.42 -3.61 -0.75
CA VAL A 90 11.66 -4.37 -0.55
C VAL A 90 11.41 -5.81 -1.00
N PRO A 91 12.20 -6.36 -1.93
CA PRO A 91 12.04 -7.74 -2.37
C PRO A 91 12.23 -8.68 -1.18
N LYS A 92 11.29 -9.61 -1.00
CA LYS A 92 11.46 -10.69 -0.04
C LYS A 92 12.51 -11.66 -0.59
N ASN A 93 13.64 -11.78 0.10
CA ASN A 93 14.64 -12.76 -0.28
C ASN A 93 14.05 -14.16 -0.06
N LYS A 94 13.90 -14.96 -1.13
CA LYS A 94 13.37 -16.32 -0.99
C LYS A 94 14.37 -17.13 -0.18
N ARG A 95 13.91 -17.78 0.89
CA ARG A 95 14.74 -18.69 1.68
C ARG A 95 15.29 -19.76 0.74
N ARG A 96 16.60 -19.80 0.56
CA ARG A 96 17.27 -20.88 -0.19
C ARG A 96 16.90 -22.19 0.48
N LYS A 97 16.28 -23.12 -0.25
CA LYS A 97 16.07 -24.47 0.24
C LYS A 97 17.45 -25.12 0.35
N LEU A 98 17.92 -25.35 1.58
CA LEU A 98 19.09 -26.20 1.76
C LEU A 98 18.68 -27.64 1.43
N PRO A 99 19.58 -28.45 0.84
CA PRO A 99 19.30 -29.87 0.68
C PRO A 99 18.97 -30.47 2.05
N ARG A 100 18.03 -31.43 2.06
CA ARG A 100 17.75 -32.21 3.25
C ARG A 100 19.06 -32.91 3.62
N ARG A 101 19.62 -32.59 4.80
CA ARG A 101 20.67 -33.43 5.36
C ARG A 101 20.06 -34.80 5.61
N ASP A 102 20.71 -35.86 5.14
CA ASP A 102 20.33 -37.20 5.53
C ASP A 102 20.36 -37.26 7.05
N ARG A 103 19.24 -37.65 7.66
CA ARG A 103 19.19 -37.88 9.10
C ARG A 103 19.98 -39.16 9.37
N VAL A 104 21.27 -39.00 9.65
CA VAL A 104 22.08 -40.09 10.17
C VAL A 104 21.53 -40.43 11.55
N ALA A 105 21.10 -41.68 11.74
CA ALA A 105 20.67 -42.14 13.04
C ALA A 105 21.82 -41.96 14.04
N PRO A 106 21.56 -41.41 15.25
CA PRO A 106 22.58 -41.37 16.28
C PRO A 106 23.07 -42.80 16.53
N GLN A 107 24.38 -42.94 16.64
CA GLN A 107 25.00 -44.24 16.89
C GLN A 107 24.54 -44.76 18.26
N VAL A 108 24.04 -45.99 18.32
CA VAL A 108 23.60 -46.61 19.58
C VAL A 108 24.83 -47.15 20.31
N PRO A 109 25.01 -46.89 21.62
CA PRO A 109 26.12 -47.46 22.38
C PRO A 109 26.03 -48.99 22.39
N LYS A 110 27.14 -49.66 22.10
CA LYS A 110 27.23 -51.13 22.00
C LYS A 110 27.61 -51.80 23.33
N ARG A 111 28.08 -51.03 24.30
CA ARG A 111 28.60 -51.52 25.58
C ARG A 111 28.18 -50.62 26.75
N PRO A 112 28.08 -51.18 27.97
CA PRO A 112 27.90 -50.39 29.18
C PRO A 112 28.98 -49.29 29.27
N MET A 113 28.59 -48.09 29.70
CA MET A 113 29.45 -46.91 29.88
C MET A 113 30.10 -46.31 28.61
N GLN A 114 29.71 -46.72 27.40
CA GLN A 114 30.16 -46.04 26.18
C GLN A 114 29.53 -44.63 26.07
N ARG A 115 30.36 -43.60 25.90
CA ARG A 115 29.96 -42.19 25.73
C ARG A 115 30.74 -41.57 24.56
N TRP A 116 30.13 -40.64 23.83
CA TRP A 116 30.83 -39.82 22.86
C TRP A 116 31.40 -38.57 23.55
N PRO A 117 32.66 -38.19 23.30
CA PRO A 117 33.18 -36.93 23.79
C PRO A 117 32.41 -35.78 23.13
N MET A 118 31.98 -34.81 23.94
CA MET A 118 31.61 -33.48 23.46
C MET A 118 32.89 -32.65 23.46
N GLU A 119 33.28 -32.13 22.30
CA GLU A 119 34.17 -30.96 22.19
C GLU A 119 33.32 -29.70 21.99
#